data_AF-A0A4S2EPR6-F1
#
_entry.id   AF-A0A4S2EPR6-F1
#
_cell.length_a   1.000
_cell.length_b   1.000
_cell.length_c   1.000
_cell.angle_alpha   90.00
_cell.angle_beta   90.00
_cell.angle_gamma   90.00
#
_symmetry.space_group_name_H-M   'P 1'
#
loop_
_entity.id
_entity.type
_entity.pdbx_description
1 polymer ?
#
loop_
_entity_poly.entity_id
_entity_poly.type
_entity_poly.pdbx_seq_one_letter_code
_entity_poly.pdbx_strand_id
1 'polypeptide(L)'
;GEQNIEYVPFRYANGDTREQLLARARHVLVKHYSKWTESQRIRAEIIFAHYPELKSVHDLATELTDVYNRMWHVESLPCGTIKHKSLGTDVSEP
;
A
#
# COMPACT_ATOMS: atom_id res chain seq x y z
N GLY A 1 1.48 53.34 9.45
CA GLY A 1 1.42 52.10 10.25
C GLY A 1 1.37 50.95 9.29
N GLU A 2 2.37 50.08 9.31
CA GLU A 2 2.37 48.86 8.50
C GLU A 2 1.42 47.85 9.16
N GLN A 3 0.41 47.41 8.41
CA GLN A 3 -0.48 46.35 8.87
C GLN A 3 0.27 45.03 8.70
N ASN A 4 0.61 44.38 9.81
CA ASN A 4 1.15 43.03 9.83
C ASN A 4 0.00 42.05 9.54
N ILE A 5 -0.09 41.61 8.29
CA ILE A 5 -1.07 40.59 7.88
C ILE A 5 -0.42 39.23 8.11
N GLU A 6 -0.91 38.49 9.11
CA GLU A 6 -0.48 37.13 9.37
C GLU A 6 -0.88 36.21 8.21
N TYR A 7 0.09 35.53 7.61
CA TYR A 7 -0.18 34.58 6.53
C TYR A 7 -0.71 33.27 7.10
N VAL A 8 -1.94 32.91 6.73
CA VAL A 8 -2.55 31.62 7.06
C VAL A 8 -2.47 30.70 5.82
N PRO A 9 -1.68 29.63 5.84
CA PRO A 9 -1.55 28.73 4.70
C PRO A 9 -2.81 27.87 4.50
N PHE A 10 -3.14 27.61 3.24
CA PHE A 10 -4.17 26.64 2.88
C PHE A 10 -3.84 25.24 3.42
N ARG A 11 -4.88 24.52 3.85
CA ARG A 11 -4.78 23.16 4.39
C ARG A 11 -5.77 22.25 3.67
N TYR A 12 -5.35 21.04 3.35
CA TYR A 12 -6.23 20.00 2.83
C TYR A 12 -7.14 19.43 3.92
N ALA A 13 -8.09 18.58 3.54
CA ALA A 13 -9.02 17.91 4.47
C ALA A 13 -8.30 17.12 5.58
N ASN A 14 -7.07 16.65 5.32
CA ASN A 14 -6.24 15.95 6.31
C ASN A 14 -5.41 16.90 7.21
N GLY A 15 -5.59 18.23 7.09
CA GLY A 15 -4.90 19.27 7.85
C GLY A 15 -3.49 19.64 7.36
N ASP A 16 -2.94 18.89 6.38
CA ASP A 16 -1.61 19.15 5.85
C ASP A 16 -1.61 20.42 4.97
N THR A 17 -0.52 21.18 5.02
CA THR A 17 -0.22 22.18 3.98
C THR A 17 0.26 21.49 2.70
N ARG A 18 0.36 22.24 1.58
CA ARG A 18 0.93 21.72 0.33
C ARG A 18 2.33 21.14 0.48
N GLU A 19 3.20 21.84 1.21
CA GLU A 19 4.58 21.38 1.46
C GLU A 19 4.62 20.10 2.31
N GLN A 20 3.81 20.04 3.36
CA GLN A 20 3.70 18.85 4.22
C GLN A 20 3.15 17.65 3.44
N LEU A 21 2.12 17.87 2.63
CA LEU A 21 1.53 16.84 1.78
C LEU A 21 2.60 16.28 0.82
N LEU A 22 3.32 17.14 0.10
CA LEU A 22 4.38 16.73 -0.83
C LEU A 22 5.55 16.03 -0.13
N ALA A 23 5.94 16.49 1.06
CA ALA A 23 7.00 15.84 1.83
C ALA A 23 6.62 14.41 2.24
N ARG A 24 5.36 14.20 2.64
CA ARG A 24 4.83 12.90 3.05
C ARG A 24 4.42 12.01 1.88
N ALA A 25 4.07 12.61 0.75
CA ALA A 25 3.79 11.96 -0.54
C ALA A 25 4.88 11.02 -0.99
N ARG A 26 6.13 11.40 -0.76
CA ARG A 26 7.30 10.63 -1.21
C ARG A 26 7.22 9.18 -0.80
N HIS A 27 6.73 8.91 0.42
CA HIS A 27 6.58 7.55 0.93
C HIS A 27 5.40 6.79 0.33
N VAL A 28 4.37 7.50 -0.11
CA VAL A 28 3.22 6.92 -0.81
C VAL A 28 3.67 6.45 -2.20
N LEU A 29 4.36 7.32 -2.94
CA LEU A 29 4.75 7.08 -4.34
C LEU A 29 5.75 5.94 -4.53
N VAL A 30 6.54 5.59 -3.51
CA VAL A 30 7.57 4.54 -3.62
C VAL A 30 7.14 3.19 -3.06
N LYS A 31 5.96 3.09 -2.45
CA LYS A 31 5.49 1.87 -1.79
C LYS A 31 4.30 1.28 -2.52
N HIS A 32 4.26 -0.05 -2.54
CA HIS A 32 3.07 -0.81 -2.93
C HIS A 32 1.87 -0.45 -2.03
N TYR A 33 0.68 -0.26 -2.61
CA TYR A 33 -0.50 0.22 -1.87
C TYR A 33 -0.92 -0.69 -0.71
N SER A 34 -0.63 -1.99 -0.80
CA SER A 34 -0.89 -2.97 0.27
C SER A 34 -0.12 -2.69 1.56
N LYS A 35 0.94 -1.87 1.50
CA LYS A 35 1.78 -1.50 2.64
C LYS A 35 1.47 -0.10 3.18
N TRP A 36 0.47 0.58 2.63
CA TRP A 36 0.09 1.90 3.09
C TRP A 36 -0.69 1.83 4.41
N THR A 37 -0.35 2.73 5.32
CA THR A 37 -1.21 3.05 6.47
C THR A 37 -2.40 3.90 6.01
N GLU A 38 -3.42 4.02 6.86
CA GLU A 38 -4.61 4.80 6.54
C GLU A 38 -4.27 6.27 6.24
N SER A 39 -3.40 6.87 7.06
CA SER A 39 -2.91 8.24 6.83
C SER A 39 -2.11 8.38 5.53
N GLN A 40 -1.54 7.31 4.99
CA GLN A 40 -0.88 7.30 3.69
C GLN A 40 -1.89 7.19 2.54
N ARG A 41 -2.94 6.38 2.69
CA ARG A 41 -4.04 6.28 1.72
C ARG A 41 -4.74 7.62 1.51
N ILE A 42 -5.13 8.29 2.60
CA ILE A 42 -5.75 9.62 2.54
C ILE A 42 -4.87 10.62 1.78
N ARG A 43 -3.55 10.57 2.00
CA ARG A 43 -2.61 11.43 1.25
C ARG A 43 -2.50 11.05 -0.21
N ALA A 44 -2.50 9.75 -0.51
CA ALA A 44 -2.50 9.25 -1.88
C ALA A 44 -3.72 9.77 -2.64
N GLU A 45 -4.91 9.69 -2.04
CA GLU A 45 -6.16 10.19 -2.61
C GLU A 45 -6.08 11.68 -2.94
N ILE A 46 -5.62 12.50 -2.00
CA ILE A 46 -5.47 13.94 -2.22
C ILE A 46 -4.46 14.19 -3.36
N ILE A 47 -3.30 13.54 -3.34
CA ILE A 47 -2.26 13.78 -4.34
C ILE A 47 -2.68 13.34 -5.72
N PHE A 48 -3.29 12.17 -5.85
CA PHE A 48 -3.72 11.65 -7.15
C PHE A 48 -4.92 12.41 -7.71
N ALA A 49 -5.73 13.05 -6.86
CA ALA A 49 -6.75 13.99 -7.32
C ALA A 49 -6.13 15.26 -7.92
N HIS A 50 -4.99 15.73 -7.39
CA HIS A 50 -4.29 16.92 -7.89
C HIS A 50 -3.31 16.64 -9.04
N TYR A 51 -2.74 15.44 -9.08
CA TYR A 51 -1.67 15.02 -10.00
C TYR A 51 -2.00 13.62 -10.55
N PRO A 52 -2.97 13.50 -11.47
CA PRO A 52 -3.40 12.21 -12.00
C PRO A 52 -2.27 11.47 -12.74
N GLU A 53 -1.30 12.18 -13.31
CA GLU A 53 -0.12 11.59 -13.94
C GLU A 53 0.74 10.80 -12.96
N LEU A 54 0.85 11.26 -11.70
CA LEU A 54 1.57 10.53 -10.65
C LEU A 54 0.85 9.23 -10.29
N LYS A 55 -0.48 9.23 -10.37
CA LYS A 55 -1.29 8.01 -10.17
C LYS A 55 -0.96 6.98 -11.24
N SER A 56 -0.96 7.38 -12.52
CA SER A 56 -0.67 6.48 -13.63
C SER A 56 0.71 5.82 -13.52
N VAL A 57 1.74 6.62 -13.17
CA VAL A 57 3.10 6.10 -12.96
C VAL A 57 3.16 5.16 -11.76
N HIS A 58 2.51 5.52 -10.65
CA HIS A 58 2.46 4.68 -9.45
C HIS A 58 1.73 3.36 -9.71
N ASP A 59 0.59 3.40 -10.38
CA ASP A 59 -0.20 2.21 -10.75
C ASP A 59 0.65 1.25 -11.60
N LEU A 60 1.33 1.78 -12.64
CA LEU A 60 2.21 0.97 -13.50
C LEU A 60 3.36 0.32 -12.73
N ALA A 61 4.03 1.09 -11.86
CA ALA A 61 5.12 0.57 -11.03
C ALA A 61 4.63 -0.52 -10.07
N THR A 62 3.40 -0.37 -9.57
CA THR A 62 2.79 -1.31 -8.65
C THR A 62 2.35 -2.60 -9.36
N GLU A 63 1.77 -2.49 -10.56
CA GLU A 63 1.43 -3.64 -11.40
C GLU A 63 2.67 -4.48 -11.74
N LEU A 64 3.79 -3.83 -12.08
CA LEU A 64 5.05 -4.52 -12.31
C LEU A 64 5.52 -5.28 -11.05
N THR A 65 5.37 -4.66 -9.88
CA THR A 65 5.69 -5.28 -8.59
C THR A 65 4.79 -6.50 -8.33
N ASP A 66 3.52 -6.44 -8.69
CA ASP A 66 2.59 -7.57 -8.58
C ASP A 66 2.96 -8.71 -9.50
N VAL A 67 3.31 -8.43 -10.77
CA VAL A 67 3.79 -9.43 -11.72
C VAL A 67 5.05 -10.10 -11.21
N TYR A 68 6.01 -9.31 -10.70
CA TYR A 68 7.23 -9.81 -10.08
C TYR A 68 6.87 -10.74 -8.91
N ASN A 69 6.16 -10.25 -7.90
CA ASN A 69 5.83 -11.04 -6.70
C ASN A 69 5.07 -12.33 -7.04
N ARG A 70 4.15 -12.29 -8.00
CA ARG A 70 3.44 -13.48 -8.47
C ARG A 70 4.41 -14.49 -9.08
N MET A 71 5.30 -14.05 -9.94
CA MET A 71 6.23 -14.93 -10.66
C MET A 71 7.20 -15.61 -9.69
N TRP A 72 7.68 -14.89 -8.67
CA TRP A 72 8.59 -15.45 -7.66
C TRP A 72 7.89 -16.30 -6.59
N HIS A 73 6.58 -16.15 -6.37
CA HIS A 73 5.83 -17.02 -5.44
C HIS A 73 5.43 -18.38 -6.04
N VAL A 74 5.46 -18.54 -7.37
CA VAL A 74 5.16 -19.82 -8.04
C VAL A 74 6.28 -20.86 -7.85
N GLU A 75 7.53 -20.44 -7.57
CA GLU A 75 8.63 -21.37 -7.24
C GLU A 75 8.64 -21.83 -5.77
N SER A 76 7.77 -21.28 -4.91
CA SER A 76 7.72 -21.61 -3.48
C SER A 76 6.60 -22.60 -3.12
N LEU A 77 6.00 -23.31 -4.08
CA LEU A 77 5.10 -24.43 -3.76
C LEU A 77 5.93 -25.54 -3.09
N PRO A 78 5.59 -26.01 -1.88
CA PRO A 78 6.26 -27.16 -1.29
C PRO A 78 6.02 -28.37 -2.19
N CYS A 79 7.11 -28.91 -2.74
CA CYS A 79 7.12 -30.16 -3.45
C CYS A 79 6.38 -31.24 -2.62
N GLY A 80 5.27 -31.75 -3.15
CA GLY A 80 4.60 -32.97 -2.71
C GLY A 80 4.05 -32.99 -1.28
N THR A 81 2.80 -32.55 -1.07
CA THR A 81 2.01 -33.11 0.03
C THR A 81 1.20 -34.29 -0.50
N ILE A 82 1.78 -35.49 -0.41
CA ILE A 82 1.00 -36.73 -0.39
C ILE A 82 0.19 -36.69 0.91
N LYS A 83 -1.14 -36.57 0.82
CA LYS A 83 -2.00 -36.83 1.97
C LYS A 83 -1.87 -38.32 2.32
N HIS A 84 -1.08 -38.66 3.33
CA HIS A 84 -1.17 -39.97 3.96
C HIS A 84 -2.59 -40.11 4.53
N LYS A 85 -3.38 -41.00 3.94
CA LYS A 85 -4.64 -41.46 4.51
C LYS A 85 -4.26 -42.36 5.69
N SER A 86 -4.24 -41.80 6.90
CA SER A 86 -4.09 -42.63 8.11
C SER A 86 -5.26 -43.60 8.16
N LEU A 87 -4.94 -44.88 8.04
CA LEU A 87 -5.85 -45.98 8.27
C LEU A 87 -6.16 -46.00 9.77
N GLY A 88 -7.38 -45.62 10.14
CA GLY A 88 -7.83 -45.74 11.52
C GLY A 88 -7.92 -47.22 11.89
N THR A 89 -7.02 -47.67 12.75
CA THR A 89 -7.17 -48.94 13.46
C THR A 89 -8.13 -48.72 14.63
N ASP A 90 -9.27 -49.38 14.54
CA ASP A 90 -10.18 -49.65 15.65
C ASP A 90 -9.40 -50.34 16.78
N VAL A 91 -9.38 -49.73 17.96
CA VAL A 91 -9.14 -50.45 19.21
C VAL A 91 -10.34 -50.13 20.10
N SER A 92 -11.31 -51.03 19.97
CA SER A 92 -12.27 -51.37 21.02
C SER A 92 -11.51 -51.75 22.31
N GLU A 93 -11.89 -51.19 23.45
CA GLU A 93 -11.78 -51.89 24.73
C GLU A 93 -12.86 -51.37 25.70
N PRO A 94 -13.45 -52.26 26.54
CA PRO A 94 -14.57 -51.97 27.44
C PRO A 94 -14.18 -51.24 28.73
#